data_AF-A0A938SXD5-F1
#
_entry.id   AF-A0A938SXD5-F1
#
_cell.length_a   1.000
_cell.length_b   1.000
_cell.length_c   1.000
_cell.angle_alpha   90.00
_cell.angle_beta   90.00
_cell.angle_gamma   90.00
#
_symmetry.space_group_name_H-M   'P 1'
#
loop_
_entity.id
_entity.type
_entity.pdbx_description
1 polymer ?
#
loop_
_entity_poly.entity_id
_entity_poly.type
_entity_poly.pdbx_seq_one_letter_code
_entity_poly.pdbx_strand_id
1 'polypeptide(L)'
;MHPSKRNAGFTLIEVIIAVALVAIMAVAIAPPLVQNIKQGKITRTQSDVQAISTAIMSFYKDVGDWPTASPAGGTLNRLAGNLSLGGGNNGIPAGSNAVTGAGRWRNYGQVGTLEEYLIRNRTAASAELYRVSRSPMSTPGWNGPYLSDIKLDPWGSPYVVNIRYALPALAGTATENYDMHNVIIVSAGPNKVFETPFDDAVYDEQAGGDDIAYMIQRASRY
;
A
#
# COMPACT_ATOMS: atom_id res chain seq x y z
N MET A 1 -12.70 -0.86 -74.88
CA MET A 1 -14.05 -0.86 -74.25
C MET A 1 -13.84 -0.93 -72.75
N HIS A 2 -14.02 0.18 -72.03
CA HIS A 2 -13.82 0.24 -70.57
C HIS A 2 -15.17 -0.01 -69.87
N PRO A 3 -15.33 -1.08 -69.07
CA PRO A 3 -16.56 -1.30 -68.31
C PRO A 3 -16.67 -0.22 -67.23
N SER A 4 -17.70 0.64 -67.31
CA SER A 4 -17.98 1.62 -66.25
C SER A 4 -18.43 0.89 -64.99
N LYS A 5 -17.67 1.02 -63.90
CA LYS A 5 -18.07 0.53 -62.59
C LYS A 5 -19.32 1.31 -62.15
N ARG A 6 -20.43 0.61 -61.91
CA ARG A 6 -21.64 1.20 -61.31
C ARG A 6 -21.34 1.47 -59.84
N ASN A 7 -21.35 2.74 -59.45
CA ASN A 7 -21.32 3.13 -58.05
C ASN A 7 -22.70 2.81 -57.45
N ALA A 8 -22.78 1.81 -56.58
CA ALA A 8 -23.98 1.53 -55.81
C ALA A 8 -24.18 2.66 -54.78
N GLY A 9 -25.34 3.33 -54.82
CA GLY A 9 -25.72 4.33 -53.83
C GLY A 9 -26.22 3.67 -52.54
N PHE A 10 -25.90 4.28 -51.39
CA PHE A 10 -26.39 3.83 -50.08
C PHE A 10 -27.90 4.00 -49.98
N THR A 11 -28.59 2.98 -49.47
CA THR A 11 -30.03 3.07 -49.18
C THR A 11 -30.27 3.70 -47.81
N LEU A 12 -31.36 4.45 -47.65
CA LEU A 12 -31.70 5.09 -46.38
C LEU A 12 -32.02 4.06 -45.28
N ILE A 13 -32.55 2.89 -45.66
CA ILE A 13 -32.82 1.79 -44.74
C ILE A 13 -31.53 1.15 -44.19
N GLU A 14 -30.49 1.05 -44.99
CA GLU A 14 -29.20 0.46 -44.58
C GLU A 14 -28.49 1.31 -43.53
N VAL A 15 -28.57 2.64 -43.67
CA VAL A 15 -28.06 3.57 -42.65
C VAL A 15 -28.86 3.48 -41.36
N ILE A 16 -30.19 3.34 -41.42
CA ILE A 16 -31.04 3.19 -40.22
C ILE A 16 -30.70 1.91 -39.45
N ILE A 17 -30.55 0.78 -40.14
CA ILE A 17 -30.17 -0.49 -39.50
C ILE A 17 -28.76 -0.38 -38.90
N ALA A 18 -27.83 0.27 -39.59
CA ALA A 18 -26.46 0.45 -39.09
C ALA A 18 -26.43 1.27 -37.80
N VAL A 19 -27.12 2.41 -37.72
CA VAL A 19 -27.14 3.23 -36.50
C VAL A 19 -27.89 2.53 -35.35
N ALA A 20 -28.94 1.76 -35.65
CA ALA A 20 -29.64 0.96 -34.64
C ALA A 20 -28.74 -0.13 -34.03
N LEU A 21 -27.97 -0.84 -34.86
CA LEU A 21 -27.02 -1.86 -34.37
C LEU A 21 -25.89 -1.25 -33.55
N VAL A 22 -25.32 -0.12 -33.98
CA VAL A 22 -24.29 0.59 -33.21
C VAL A 22 -24.83 1.05 -31.86
N ALA A 23 -26.06 1.57 -31.81
CA ALA A 23 -26.69 1.97 -30.55
C ALA A 23 -26.86 0.78 -29.58
N ILE A 24 -27.32 -0.38 -30.07
CA ILE A 24 -27.46 -1.61 -29.26
C ILE A 24 -26.09 -2.09 -28.76
N MET A 25 -25.07 -2.10 -29.63
CA MET A 25 -23.72 -2.52 -29.25
C MET A 25 -23.10 -1.58 -28.21
N ALA A 26 -23.27 -0.27 -28.37
CA ALA A 26 -22.73 0.71 -27.43
C ALA A 26 -23.26 0.50 -26.00
N VAL A 27 -24.56 0.17 -25.85
CA VAL A 27 -25.17 -0.13 -24.55
C VAL A 27 -24.62 -1.43 -23.95
N ALA A 28 -24.40 -2.46 -24.77
CA ALA A 28 -23.93 -3.77 -24.29
C ALA A 28 -22.46 -3.75 -23.80
N ILE A 29 -21.61 -2.89 -24.37
CA ILE A 29 -20.17 -2.86 -24.08
C ILE A 29 -19.85 -2.11 -22.76
N ALA A 30 -20.69 -1.14 -22.36
CA ALA A 30 -20.37 -0.25 -21.26
C ALA A 30 -20.22 -0.94 -19.88
N PRO A 31 -21.12 -1.84 -19.43
CA PRO A 31 -21.00 -2.42 -18.08
C PRO A 31 -19.75 -3.30 -17.86
N PRO A 32 -19.38 -4.22 -18.78
CA PRO A 32 -18.16 -5.03 -18.63
C PRO A 32 -16.88 -4.20 -18.58
N LEU A 33 -16.80 -3.10 -19.36
CA LEU A 33 -15.64 -2.22 -19.37
C LEU A 33 -15.37 -1.62 -17.98
N VAL A 34 -16.41 -1.12 -17.30
CA VAL A 34 -16.30 -0.51 -15.97
C VAL A 34 -15.85 -1.54 -14.93
N GLN A 35 -16.38 -2.77 -14.99
CA GLN A 35 -15.99 -3.84 -14.07
C GLN A 35 -14.53 -4.27 -14.27
N ASN A 36 -14.08 -4.39 -15.52
CA ASN A 36 -12.70 -4.74 -15.84
C ASN A 36 -11.71 -3.67 -15.36
N ILE A 37 -12.06 -2.38 -15.46
CA ILE A 37 -11.24 -1.30 -14.90
C ILE A 37 -11.19 -1.41 -13.38
N LYS A 38 -12.33 -1.63 -12.71
CA LYS A 38 -12.37 -1.82 -11.25
C LYS A 38 -11.48 -2.99 -10.82
N GLN A 39 -11.58 -4.13 -11.49
CA GLN A 39 -10.74 -5.29 -11.20
C GLN A 39 -9.27 -5.01 -11.47
N GLY A 40 -8.94 -4.31 -12.56
CA GLY A 40 -7.57 -3.91 -12.87
C GLY A 40 -6.95 -3.01 -11.79
N LYS A 41 -7.74 -2.10 -11.20
CA LYS A 41 -7.30 -1.29 -10.05
C LYS A 41 -7.01 -2.16 -8.81
N ILE A 42 -7.91 -3.10 -8.50
CA ILE A 42 -7.73 -4.01 -7.34
C ILE A 42 -6.49 -4.87 -7.55
N THR A 43 -6.34 -5.51 -8.71
CA THR A 43 -5.19 -6.37 -9.04
C THR A 43 -3.87 -5.60 -9.02
N ARG A 44 -3.85 -4.36 -9.53
CA ARG A 44 -2.67 -3.49 -9.39
C ARG A 44 -2.32 -3.24 -7.92
N THR A 45 -3.33 -2.88 -7.12
CA THR A 45 -3.12 -2.60 -5.69
C THR A 45 -2.60 -3.83 -4.95
N GLN A 46 -3.12 -5.02 -5.26
CA GLN A 46 -2.64 -6.30 -4.73
C GLN A 46 -1.17 -6.55 -5.08
N SER A 47 -0.77 -6.27 -6.33
CA SER A 47 0.63 -6.37 -6.74
C SER A 47 1.52 -5.36 -6.00
N ASP A 48 1.04 -4.14 -5.81
CA ASP A 48 1.79 -3.07 -5.14
C ASP A 48 2.04 -3.40 -3.66
N VAL A 49 1.02 -3.87 -2.91
CA VAL A 49 1.19 -4.28 -1.50
C VAL A 49 2.09 -5.51 -1.35
N GLN A 50 2.06 -6.44 -2.31
CA GLN A 50 2.97 -7.60 -2.34
C GLN A 50 4.42 -7.20 -2.64
N ALA A 51 4.64 -6.23 -3.52
CA ALA A 51 5.97 -5.71 -3.83
C ALA A 51 6.58 -5.01 -2.60
N ILE A 52 5.79 -4.18 -1.91
CA ILE A 52 6.21 -3.53 -0.66
C ILE A 52 6.55 -4.57 0.42
N SER A 53 5.69 -5.58 0.58
CA SER A 53 5.93 -6.68 1.51
C SER A 53 7.24 -7.42 1.21
N THR A 54 7.47 -7.75 -0.06
CA THR A 54 8.69 -8.40 -0.53
C THR A 54 9.92 -7.56 -0.21
N ALA A 55 9.84 -6.24 -0.42
CA ALA A 55 10.93 -5.32 -0.13
C ALA A 55 11.25 -5.20 1.36
N ILE A 56 10.22 -5.13 2.21
CA ILE A 56 10.38 -5.16 3.67
C ILE A 56 11.05 -6.47 4.11
N MET A 57 10.63 -7.59 3.54
CA MET A 57 11.20 -8.90 3.85
C MET A 57 12.67 -9.01 3.40
N SER A 58 13.03 -8.46 2.24
CA SER A 58 14.42 -8.40 1.77
C SER A 58 15.28 -7.54 2.69
N PHE A 59 14.79 -6.37 3.12
CA PHE A 59 15.46 -5.56 4.14
C PHE A 59 15.68 -6.36 5.43
N TYR A 60 14.64 -7.03 5.93
CA TYR A 60 14.72 -7.84 7.14
C TYR A 60 15.76 -8.97 7.03
N LYS A 61 15.85 -9.63 5.87
CA LYS A 61 16.85 -10.68 5.62
C LYS A 61 18.28 -10.15 5.61
N ASP A 62 18.48 -8.96 5.07
CA ASP A 62 19.80 -8.34 4.91
C ASP A 62 20.31 -7.69 6.20
N VAL A 63 19.42 -7.00 6.92
CA VAL A 63 19.76 -6.20 8.11
C VAL A 63 19.52 -6.98 9.40
N GLY A 64 18.66 -8.01 9.38
CA GLY A 64 18.27 -8.78 10.55
C GLY A 64 17.30 -8.06 11.49
N ASP A 65 16.83 -6.87 11.09
CA ASP A 65 15.86 -6.07 11.84
C ASP A 65 14.82 -5.50 10.86
N TRP A 66 13.62 -5.21 11.37
CA TRP A 66 12.59 -4.57 10.56
C TRP A 66 12.99 -3.13 10.24
N PRO A 67 12.51 -2.54 9.13
CA PRO A 67 12.80 -1.15 8.77
C PRO A 67 12.05 -0.19 9.71
N THR A 68 12.47 -0.18 10.98
CA THR A 68 11.85 0.56 12.07
C THR A 68 12.64 1.78 12.46
N ALA A 69 11.90 2.80 12.83
CA ALA A 69 12.45 4.00 13.40
C ALA A 69 12.14 3.96 14.90
N SER A 70 13.00 3.38 15.75
CA SER A 70 12.92 3.65 17.19
C SER A 70 13.97 4.67 17.62
N PRO A 71 13.60 5.89 18.08
CA PRO A 71 14.53 6.61 18.94
C PRO A 71 14.76 5.78 20.20
N ALA A 72 15.97 5.82 20.74
CA ALA A 72 16.32 5.22 22.01
C ALA A 72 15.51 5.94 23.11
N GLY A 73 14.44 5.29 23.58
CA GLY A 73 13.64 5.75 24.72
C GLY A 73 12.55 6.76 24.36
N GLY A 74 11.30 6.33 24.49
CA GLY A 74 10.15 7.22 24.72
C GLY A 74 9.42 7.71 23.48
N THR A 75 8.12 7.39 23.44
CA THR A 75 7.09 8.02 22.61
C THR A 75 7.16 7.74 21.09
N LEU A 76 6.81 6.49 20.76
CA LEU A 76 6.05 6.04 19.58
C LEU A 76 6.25 6.82 18.26
N ASN A 77 7.45 6.76 17.69
CA ASN A 77 7.67 7.13 16.28
C ASN A 77 7.68 5.85 15.40
N ARG A 78 6.63 5.04 15.48
CA ARG A 78 6.61 3.67 14.94
C ARG A 78 5.79 3.67 13.64
N LEU A 79 6.50 3.50 12.53
CA LEU A 79 6.06 3.70 11.14
C LEU A 79 4.58 3.39 10.91
N ALA A 80 3.82 4.43 10.58
CA ALA A 80 3.01 4.43 9.38
C ALA A 80 3.87 5.11 8.32
N GLY A 81 4.59 4.36 7.49
CA GLY A 81 5.31 4.98 6.37
C GLY A 81 4.27 5.43 5.34
N ASN A 82 4.15 6.74 5.11
CA ASN A 82 3.60 7.19 3.85
C ASN A 82 4.63 6.87 2.78
N LEU A 83 4.23 6.09 1.79
CA LEU A 83 5.08 5.80 0.65
C LEU A 83 4.94 6.87 -0.46
N SER A 84 4.68 8.11 -0.04
CA SER A 84 4.53 9.29 -0.88
C SER A 84 4.97 10.55 -0.14
N LEU A 85 5.94 11.25 -0.74
CA LEU A 85 6.20 12.69 -0.71
C LEU A 85 5.97 13.43 0.62
N GLY A 86 6.98 13.38 1.50
CA GLY A 86 7.17 14.38 2.55
C GLY A 86 6.43 14.06 3.86
N GLY A 87 7.17 14.09 4.98
CA GLY A 87 6.66 13.73 6.30
C GLY A 87 5.39 14.47 6.73
N GLY A 88 4.60 13.81 7.58
CA GLY A 88 3.27 14.25 8.03
C GLY A 88 2.12 13.48 7.36
N ASN A 89 0.88 13.72 7.79
CA ASN A 89 -0.35 13.05 7.31
C ASN A 89 -0.73 13.38 5.85
N ASN A 90 0.23 13.82 5.03
CA ASN A 90 -0.01 14.42 3.72
C ASN A 90 -0.57 13.35 2.75
N GLY A 91 -1.87 13.42 2.50
CA GLY A 91 -2.57 12.52 1.59
C GLY A 91 -3.07 11.21 2.20
N ILE A 92 -2.85 10.96 3.50
CA ILE A 92 -3.39 9.79 4.19
C ILE A 92 -4.86 10.01 4.52
N PRO A 93 -5.76 9.15 4.01
CA PRO A 93 -7.16 9.30 4.32
C PRO A 93 -7.50 9.01 5.79
N ALA A 94 -8.64 9.53 6.25
CA ALA A 94 -9.12 9.24 7.60
C ALA A 94 -9.54 7.77 7.73
N GLY A 95 -9.49 7.20 8.94
CA GLY A 95 -10.10 5.89 9.20
C GLY A 95 -11.56 6.00 9.62
N SER A 96 -12.35 4.95 9.37
CA SER A 96 -13.81 4.95 9.56
C SER A 96 -14.29 4.90 11.02
N ASN A 97 -13.43 4.59 11.99
CA ASN A 97 -13.86 4.50 13.39
C ASN A 97 -12.69 4.58 14.39
N ALA A 98 -12.86 5.32 15.48
CA ALA A 98 -11.88 5.36 16.59
C ALA A 98 -11.93 4.10 17.46
N VAL A 99 -13.07 3.39 17.50
CA VAL A 99 -13.30 2.20 18.34
C VAL A 99 -12.54 0.98 17.82
N THR A 100 -12.45 0.79 16.50
CA THR A 100 -11.67 -0.30 15.87
C THR A 100 -10.19 0.05 15.73
N GLY A 101 -9.78 1.23 16.18
CA GLY A 101 -8.41 1.72 15.98
C GLY A 101 -8.10 2.14 14.55
N ALA A 102 -8.97 1.93 13.55
CA ALA A 102 -8.72 2.30 12.16
C ALA A 102 -8.45 3.82 11.99
N GLY A 103 -9.07 4.68 12.83
CA GLY A 103 -8.72 6.10 12.89
C GLY A 103 -7.28 6.41 13.29
N ARG A 104 -6.51 5.42 13.78
CA ARG A 104 -5.15 5.60 14.25
C ARG A 104 -4.08 5.52 13.14
N TRP A 105 -4.42 5.03 11.94
CA TRP A 105 -3.53 5.08 10.77
C TRP A 105 -3.00 6.49 10.45
N ARG A 106 -3.78 7.53 10.80
CA ARG A 106 -3.44 8.94 10.63
C ARG A 106 -2.80 9.60 11.87
N ASN A 107 -2.80 8.94 13.03
CA ASN A 107 -2.40 9.56 14.30
C ASN A 107 -1.02 9.12 14.78
N TYR A 108 -0.51 7.98 14.31
CA TYR A 108 0.85 7.56 14.62
C TYR A 108 1.84 8.22 13.66
N GLY A 109 2.66 9.12 14.24
CA GLY A 109 3.61 9.99 13.56
C GLY A 109 4.39 9.28 12.46
N GLN A 110 4.29 9.84 11.26
CA GLN A 110 4.90 9.29 10.06
C GLN A 110 6.31 9.83 9.94
N VAL A 111 7.29 9.02 10.30
CA VAL A 111 8.66 9.24 9.89
C VAL A 111 8.82 8.68 8.49
N GLY A 112 9.40 9.47 7.58
CA GLY A 112 9.68 9.11 6.18
C GLY A 112 10.70 7.98 6.00
N THR A 113 10.77 7.08 6.97
CA THR A 113 11.84 6.11 7.13
C THR A 113 11.67 4.91 6.22
N LEU A 114 10.44 4.47 5.89
CA LEU A 114 10.28 3.30 5.01
C LEU A 114 10.79 3.59 3.60
N GLU A 115 10.47 4.76 3.05
CA GLU A 115 11.04 5.22 1.78
C GLU A 115 12.57 5.34 1.90
N GLU A 116 13.07 5.85 3.03
CA GLU A 116 14.50 5.96 3.27
C GLU A 116 15.20 4.59 3.28
N TYR A 117 14.61 3.58 3.93
CA TYR A 117 15.15 2.22 4.00
C TYR A 117 14.98 1.42 2.71
N LEU A 118 13.83 1.51 2.04
CA LEU A 118 13.52 0.62 0.92
C LEU A 118 13.87 1.23 -0.45
N ILE A 119 13.77 2.55 -0.60
CA ILE A 119 13.95 3.24 -1.88
C ILE A 119 15.23 4.07 -1.90
N ARG A 120 15.45 4.91 -0.88
CA ARG A 120 16.62 5.82 -0.86
C ARG A 120 17.88 5.18 -0.31
N ASN A 121 17.78 3.93 0.18
CA ASN A 121 18.87 3.15 0.74
C ASN A 121 19.71 3.93 1.77
N ARG A 122 19.05 4.67 2.68
CA ARG A 122 19.68 5.50 3.69
C ARG A 122 18.96 5.38 5.02
N THR A 123 19.68 5.52 6.13
CA THR A 123 19.03 5.69 7.43
C THR A 123 18.39 7.09 7.47
N ALA A 124 17.28 7.23 8.20
CA ALA A 124 16.68 8.55 8.41
C ALA A 124 17.68 9.54 8.99
N ALA A 125 17.56 10.83 8.65
CA ALA A 125 18.48 11.87 9.11
C ALA A 125 18.56 11.99 10.65
N SER A 126 17.63 11.40 11.39
CA SER A 126 17.64 11.28 12.86
C SER A 126 18.30 10.00 13.40
N ALA A 127 18.93 9.17 12.56
CA ALA A 127 19.41 7.83 12.91
C ALA A 127 20.58 7.78 13.91
N GLU A 128 21.16 8.91 14.31
CA GLU A 128 22.11 8.93 15.43
C GLU A 128 21.47 8.52 16.78
N LEU A 129 20.12 8.55 16.87
CA LEU A 129 19.38 8.20 18.09
C LEU A 129 18.70 6.81 18.03
N TYR A 130 18.94 6.00 17.00
CA TYR A 130 18.09 4.85 16.69
C TYR A 130 18.78 3.48 16.87
N ARG A 131 18.01 2.42 17.18
CA ARG A 131 18.50 1.04 17.42
C ARG A 131 19.25 0.42 16.23
N VAL A 132 19.14 1.01 15.05
CA VAL A 132 20.07 0.78 13.93
C VAL A 132 21.10 1.92 13.95
N SER A 133 22.06 1.87 14.88
CA SER A 133 23.06 2.93 15.09
C SER A 133 24.15 2.95 14.00
N ARG A 134 23.82 2.46 12.80
CA ARG A 134 24.77 2.26 11.71
C ARG A 134 24.09 2.68 10.42
N SER A 135 24.58 3.79 9.84
CA SER A 135 24.29 4.21 8.47
C SER A 135 24.51 3.03 7.49
N PRO A 136 23.93 3.04 6.27
CA PRO A 136 24.09 1.94 5.30
C PRO A 136 25.54 1.59 4.99
N MET A 137 26.45 2.57 5.10
CA MET A 137 27.91 2.37 4.94
C MET A 137 28.58 1.64 6.11
N SER A 138 27.87 1.39 7.21
CA SER A 138 28.41 0.81 8.45
C SER A 138 27.62 -0.40 8.96
N THR A 139 26.46 -0.71 8.40
CA THR A 139 25.72 -1.97 8.63
C THR A 139 26.16 -2.97 7.56
N PRO A 140 27.04 -3.93 7.88
CA PRO A 140 27.42 -4.95 6.93
C PRO A 140 26.17 -5.75 6.54
N GLY A 141 25.87 -5.83 5.23
CA GLY A 141 24.79 -6.68 4.72
C GLY A 141 23.59 -5.94 4.11
N TRP A 142 23.47 -4.62 4.22
CA TRP A 142 22.37 -3.89 3.57
C TRP A 142 22.61 -3.74 2.05
N ASN A 143 21.90 -4.52 1.23
CA ASN A 143 22.05 -4.56 -0.23
C ASN A 143 20.96 -3.78 -1.00
N GLY A 144 20.29 -2.82 -0.36
CA GLY A 144 19.25 -2.02 -0.99
C GLY A 144 19.76 -1.18 -2.18
N PRO A 145 18.86 -0.47 -2.88
CA PRO A 145 17.43 -0.33 -2.62
C PRO A 145 16.62 -1.55 -3.04
N TYR A 146 15.54 -1.82 -2.30
CA TYR A 146 14.63 -2.94 -2.53
C TYR A 146 13.43 -2.57 -3.39
N LEU A 147 13.20 -1.27 -3.60
CA LEU A 147 12.15 -0.70 -4.43
C LEU A 147 12.71 0.49 -5.22
N SER A 148 12.32 0.63 -6.49
CA SER A 148 12.75 1.76 -7.33
C SER A 148 11.90 3.01 -7.11
N ASP A 149 10.58 2.82 -6.97
CA ASP A 149 9.59 3.85 -6.73
C ASP A 149 8.29 3.15 -6.27
N ILE A 150 7.42 3.87 -5.57
CA ILE A 150 6.03 3.47 -5.41
C ILE A 150 5.13 4.67 -5.67
N LYS A 151 4.13 4.40 -6.50
CA LYS A 151 3.08 5.36 -6.83
C LYS A 151 1.97 5.28 -5.80
N LEU A 152 1.13 6.31 -5.77
CA LEU A 152 -0.15 6.23 -5.09
C LEU A 152 -0.98 5.06 -5.65
N ASP A 153 -1.89 4.55 -4.83
CA ASP A 153 -2.85 3.55 -5.24
C ASP A 153 -3.74 4.07 -6.39
N PRO A 154 -4.49 3.20 -7.09
CA PRO A 154 -5.32 3.62 -8.23
C PRO A 154 -6.49 4.56 -7.91
N TRP A 155 -6.70 4.89 -6.63
CA TRP A 155 -7.66 5.87 -6.14
C TRP A 155 -6.98 7.16 -5.66
N GLY A 156 -5.65 7.19 -5.56
CA GLY A 156 -4.84 8.33 -5.20
C GLY A 156 -4.51 8.43 -3.71
N SER A 157 -4.66 7.34 -2.96
CA SER A 157 -4.23 7.25 -1.57
C SER A 157 -2.83 6.61 -1.49
N PRO A 158 -2.00 6.99 -0.52
CA PRO A 158 -0.74 6.30 -0.28
C PRO A 158 -0.94 4.95 0.41
N TYR A 159 0.03 4.07 0.25
CA TYR A 159 0.15 2.86 1.04
C TYR A 159 0.66 3.18 2.44
N VAL A 160 0.12 2.48 3.43
CA VAL A 160 0.55 2.55 4.83
C VAL A 160 1.01 1.19 5.30
N VAL A 161 1.95 1.18 6.24
CA VAL A 161 2.52 -0.06 6.79
C VAL A 161 2.52 0.04 8.30
N ASN A 162 2.10 -1.01 8.99
CA ASN A 162 2.20 -1.15 10.45
C ASN A 162 3.23 -2.22 10.79
N ILE A 163 4.36 -1.82 11.38
CA ILE A 163 5.42 -2.71 11.91
C ILE A 163 5.46 -2.63 13.44
N ARG A 164 4.59 -1.85 14.07
CA ARG A 164 4.65 -1.50 15.50
C ARG A 164 4.80 -2.74 16.38
N TYR A 165 4.08 -3.79 16.05
CA TYR A 165 3.94 -4.98 16.87
C TYR A 165 4.76 -6.18 16.36
N ALA A 166 5.56 -5.99 15.31
CA ALA A 166 6.43 -7.04 14.78
C ALA A 166 7.74 -7.22 15.57
N LEU A 167 7.97 -6.37 16.58
CA LEU A 167 9.12 -6.41 17.47
C LEU A 167 8.67 -6.76 18.89
N PRO A 168 9.48 -7.54 19.65
CA PRO A 168 9.19 -7.81 21.04
C PRO A 168 9.13 -6.49 21.82
N ALA A 169 8.26 -6.48 22.83
CA ALA A 169 8.16 -5.38 23.78
C ALA A 169 9.54 -5.04 24.37
N LEU A 170 9.84 -3.75 24.45
CA LEU A 170 11.00 -3.30 25.22
C LEU A 170 10.63 -3.28 26.69
N ALA A 171 11.44 -3.95 27.53
CA ALA A 171 11.31 -3.87 28.98
C ALA A 171 11.35 -2.40 29.45
N GLY A 172 10.49 -2.06 30.40
CA GLY A 172 10.27 -0.72 30.96
C GLY A 172 9.35 0.19 30.13
N THR A 173 8.64 -0.31 29.11
CA THR A 173 7.77 0.52 28.25
C THR A 173 6.31 0.10 28.30
N ALA A 174 5.39 1.02 27.97
CA ALA A 174 3.95 0.73 27.84
C ALA A 174 3.60 -0.36 26.79
N THR A 175 4.62 -0.94 26.13
CA THR A 175 4.48 -2.07 25.20
C THR A 175 4.73 -3.44 25.83
N GLU A 176 5.09 -3.51 27.13
CA GLU A 176 5.45 -4.72 27.88
C GLU A 176 4.44 -5.89 27.79
N ASN A 177 3.16 -5.61 27.51
CA ASN A 177 2.09 -6.62 27.47
C ASN A 177 1.48 -6.84 26.08
N TYR A 178 2.14 -6.39 25.01
CA TYR A 178 1.63 -6.60 23.64
C TYR A 178 2.07 -7.94 23.08
N ASP A 179 1.14 -8.66 22.47
CA ASP A 179 1.46 -9.84 21.67
C ASP A 179 2.19 -9.41 20.40
N MET A 180 3.10 -10.24 19.90
CA MET A 180 3.74 -9.98 18.61
C MET A 180 2.76 -10.28 17.47
N HIS A 181 2.43 -9.24 16.70
CA HIS A 181 1.52 -9.26 15.55
C HIS A 181 2.29 -9.29 14.23
N ASN A 182 1.59 -9.52 13.12
CA ASN A 182 2.22 -9.50 11.79
C ASN A 182 2.50 -8.05 11.35
N VAL A 183 3.36 -7.91 10.33
CA VAL A 183 3.50 -6.63 9.63
C VAL A 183 2.37 -6.51 8.63
N ILE A 184 1.61 -5.42 8.68
CA ILE A 184 0.48 -5.19 7.79
C ILE A 184 0.80 -4.05 6.82
N ILE A 185 0.64 -4.28 5.52
CA ILE A 185 0.69 -3.27 4.45
C ILE A 185 -0.75 -3.06 3.98
N VAL A 186 -1.25 -1.82 3.90
CA VAL A 186 -2.66 -1.51 3.57
C VAL A 186 -2.76 -0.37 2.55
N SER A 187 -3.71 -0.47 1.63
CA SER A 187 -4.29 0.64 0.84
C SER A 187 -5.74 0.86 1.28
N ALA A 188 -6.14 2.14 1.37
CA ALA A 188 -7.48 2.61 1.74
C ALA A 188 -8.56 2.33 0.68
N GLY A 189 -8.19 1.69 -0.44
CA GLY A 189 -9.14 1.25 -1.45
C GLY A 189 -9.97 2.36 -2.12
N PRO A 190 -11.07 1.96 -2.78
CA PRO A 190 -11.99 2.86 -3.48
C PRO A 190 -12.57 4.02 -2.69
N ASN A 191 -12.94 3.80 -1.43
CA ASN A 191 -13.60 4.80 -0.62
C ASN A 191 -12.63 5.84 -0.01
N LYS A 192 -11.31 5.56 -0.05
CA LYS A 192 -10.27 6.38 0.60
C LYS A 192 -10.57 6.57 2.08
N VAL A 193 -10.91 5.49 2.77
CA VAL A 193 -11.12 5.48 4.21
C VAL A 193 -10.51 4.18 4.69
N PHE A 194 -9.68 4.24 5.74
CA PHE A 194 -9.18 2.99 6.31
C PHE A 194 -10.24 2.36 7.22
N GLU A 195 -10.60 1.12 6.94
CA GLU A 195 -11.44 0.28 7.80
C GLU A 195 -10.65 -0.79 8.55
N THR A 196 -9.46 -1.12 8.07
CA THR A 196 -8.56 -2.11 8.65
C THR A 196 -8.18 -1.67 10.06
N PRO A 197 -8.46 -2.48 11.08
CA PRO A 197 -8.10 -2.15 12.45
C PRO A 197 -6.60 -1.87 12.62
N PHE A 198 -6.27 -0.81 13.35
CA PHE A 198 -4.92 -0.57 13.86
C PHE A 198 -4.97 -0.74 15.38
N ASP A 199 -4.98 -1.99 15.85
CA ASP A 199 -4.94 -2.26 17.28
C ASP A 199 -4.26 -3.59 17.62
N ASP A 200 -3.82 -3.68 18.87
CA ASP A 200 -3.17 -4.84 19.49
C ASP A 200 -4.17 -5.95 19.88
N ALA A 201 -5.47 -5.63 19.97
CA ALA A 201 -6.50 -6.56 20.43
C ALA A 201 -7.11 -7.43 19.31
N VAL A 202 -6.69 -7.26 18.05
CA VAL A 202 -7.26 -7.96 16.89
C VAL A 202 -6.29 -9.04 16.42
N TYR A 203 -6.56 -10.29 16.79
CA TYR A 203 -5.70 -11.45 16.51
C TYR A 203 -5.88 -12.06 15.12
N ASP A 204 -7.01 -11.79 14.46
CA ASP A 204 -7.30 -12.17 13.08
C ASP A 204 -7.17 -10.93 12.22
N GLU A 205 -5.93 -10.58 11.92
CA GLU A 205 -5.60 -9.43 11.09
C GLU A 205 -6.16 -9.67 9.68
N GLN A 206 -7.29 -9.05 9.38
CA GLN A 206 -7.91 -9.06 8.06
C GLN A 206 -8.09 -7.63 7.57
N ALA A 207 -8.05 -7.46 6.25
CA ALA A 207 -8.40 -6.18 5.64
C ALA A 207 -9.86 -5.83 6.00
N GLY A 208 -10.09 -4.63 6.51
CA GLY A 208 -11.43 -4.14 6.80
C GLY A 208 -12.09 -3.54 5.56
N GLY A 209 -13.40 -3.66 5.42
CA GLY A 209 -14.15 -2.92 4.39
C GLY A 209 -13.67 -3.21 2.96
N ASP A 210 -13.34 -2.15 2.22
CA ASP A 210 -12.74 -2.21 0.88
C ASP A 210 -11.23 -1.96 0.86
N ASP A 211 -10.59 -1.97 2.02
CA ASP A 211 -9.15 -1.95 2.12
C ASP A 211 -8.53 -3.17 1.46
N ILE A 212 -7.34 -2.96 0.89
CA ILE A 212 -6.53 -4.02 0.31
C ILE A 212 -5.26 -4.11 1.13
N ALA A 213 -5.11 -5.23 1.85
CA ALA A 213 -3.97 -5.46 2.74
C ALA A 213 -3.16 -6.70 2.38
N TYR A 214 -1.89 -6.69 2.77
CA TYR A 214 -1.02 -7.87 2.78
C TYR A 214 -0.34 -7.97 4.14
N MET A 215 -0.41 -9.14 4.78
CA MET A 215 0.26 -9.41 6.05
C MET A 215 1.52 -10.25 5.83
N ILE A 216 2.63 -9.83 6.42
CA ILE A 216 3.85 -10.63 6.54
C ILE A 216 3.78 -11.40 7.85
N GLN A 217 3.48 -12.70 7.77
CA GLN A 217 3.38 -13.56 8.94
C GLN A 217 4.64 -13.51 9.80
N ARG A 218 4.45 -13.46 11.12
CA ARG A 218 5.56 -13.61 12.07
C ARG A 218 6.24 -14.97 11.88
N ALA A 219 7.57 -15.02 12.01
CA ALA A 219 8.26 -16.29 12.14
C ALA A 219 7.82 -16.96 13.45
N SER A 220 7.20 -18.13 13.38
CA SER A 220 6.82 -18.91 14.56
C SER A 220 8.08 -19.24 15.35
N ARG A 221 8.18 -18.74 16.59
CA ARG A 221 9.20 -19.23 17.52
C ARG A 221 8.77 -20.63 17.94
N TYR A 222 9.61 -21.62 17.64
CA TYR A 222 9.56 -22.93 18.30
C TYR A 222 10.10 -22.80 19.73
#